data_AF-A0A930AWK6-F1
#
_entry.id   AF-A0A930AWK6-F1
#
_cell.length_a   1.000
_cell.length_b   1.000
_cell.length_c   1.000
_cell.angle_alpha   90.00
_cell.angle_beta   90.00
_cell.angle_gamma   90.00
#
_symmetry.space_group_name_H-M   'P 1'
#
loop_
_entity.id
_entity.type
_entity.pdbx_description
1 polymer ?
#
loop_
_entity_poly.entity_id
_entity_poly.type
_entity_poly.pdbx_seq_one_letter_code
_entity_poly.pdbx_strand_id
1 'polypeptide(L)'
;PKVYAAMIAATDIEPDEFISHAKAFEEQFNRSFTDTNGLGLLSFSAASIPNLDYKSVYYKALSIYNQMKELHRFLTSDTDVVYAGLLALSPNLKDDVVDELVIMDDLLIHEYRLDNDYARLLSYILALCEGTATTKVRRAMEFIQSCTNSFDRALNYHYFVLHAILANLGVSLDHIQEDYKEVTTFLKYQKGYGIFSENAKELHACILLLEYYTPNSISNYAWIIAILYKILQNQTAHV
;
A
#
# COMPACT_ATOMS: atom_id res chain seq x y z
N PRO A 1 5.37 -17.79 0.93
CA PRO A 1 6.75 -18.32 0.94
C PRO A 1 7.72 -17.62 -0.03
N LYS A 2 7.42 -17.55 -1.34
CA LYS A 2 8.32 -16.94 -2.34
C LYS A 2 8.50 -15.42 -2.17
N VAL A 3 7.42 -14.70 -1.85
CA VAL A 3 7.45 -13.25 -1.58
C VAL A 3 8.33 -12.92 -0.37
N TYR A 4 8.18 -13.67 0.73
CA TYR A 4 9.01 -13.50 1.93
C TYR A 4 10.50 -13.80 1.69
N ALA A 5 10.82 -14.80 0.86
CA ALA A 5 12.21 -15.08 0.47
C ALA A 5 12.82 -13.96 -0.39
N ALA A 6 12.02 -13.36 -1.28
CA ALA A 6 12.46 -12.19 -2.06
C ALA A 6 12.66 -10.95 -1.16
N MET A 7 11.84 -10.76 -0.12
CA MET A 7 12.04 -9.69 0.86
C MET A 7 13.38 -9.84 1.58
N ILE A 8 13.66 -11.03 2.12
CA ILE A 8 14.94 -11.30 2.81
C ILE A 8 16.12 -11.07 1.85
N ALA A 9 16.01 -11.53 0.61
CA ALA A 9 17.06 -11.35 -0.40
C ALA A 9 17.27 -9.90 -0.85
N ALA A 10 16.27 -9.03 -0.67
CA ALA A 10 16.35 -7.61 -1.00
C ALA A 10 16.88 -6.75 0.16
N THR A 11 17.10 -7.34 1.35
CA THR A 11 17.67 -6.64 2.50
C THR A 11 19.15 -6.99 2.68
N ASP A 12 19.94 -6.05 3.18
CA ASP A 12 21.32 -6.27 3.60
C ASP A 12 21.43 -6.91 5.00
N ILE A 13 20.31 -7.37 5.58
CA ILE A 13 20.24 -7.95 6.92
C ILE A 13 20.48 -9.46 6.83
N GLU A 14 21.33 -9.99 7.73
CA GLU A 14 21.56 -11.43 7.82
C GLU A 14 20.24 -12.21 8.05
N PRO A 15 19.96 -13.30 7.32
CA PRO A 15 18.65 -13.96 7.36
C PRO A 15 18.18 -14.37 8.76
N ASP A 16 19.09 -14.86 9.61
CA ASP A 16 18.75 -15.27 10.98
C ASP A 16 18.39 -14.08 11.87
N GLU A 17 19.09 -12.95 11.69
CA GLU A 17 18.79 -11.69 12.38
C GLU A 17 17.43 -11.13 11.94
N PHE A 18 17.19 -11.11 10.62
CA PHE A 18 15.90 -10.69 10.06
C PHE A 18 14.74 -11.53 10.60
N ILE A 19 14.88 -12.86 10.62
CA ILE A 19 13.86 -13.78 11.15
C ILE A 19 13.65 -13.53 12.65
N SER A 20 14.71 -13.26 13.41
CA SER A 20 14.60 -12.94 14.84
C SER A 20 13.79 -11.66 15.06
N HIS A 21 14.06 -10.60 14.30
CA HIS A 21 13.30 -9.35 14.36
C HIS A 21 11.83 -9.55 13.99
N ALA A 22 11.54 -10.28 12.90
CA ALA A 22 10.18 -10.56 12.48
C ALA A 22 9.39 -11.31 13.57
N LYS A 23 9.97 -12.34 14.18
CA LYS A 23 9.33 -13.10 15.27
C LYS A 23 9.08 -12.24 16.51
N ALA A 24 10.05 -11.42 16.90
CA ALA A 24 9.91 -10.55 18.06
C ALA A 24 8.79 -9.52 17.86
N PHE A 25 8.65 -8.98 16.65
CA PHE A 25 7.54 -8.10 16.30
C PHE A 25 6.20 -8.84 16.32
N GLU A 26 6.14 -10.02 15.71
CA GLU A 26 4.93 -10.87 15.68
C GLU A 26 4.44 -11.19 17.09
N GLU A 27 5.33 -11.61 17.99
CA GLU A 27 5.01 -11.92 19.40
C GLU A 27 4.44 -10.70 20.15
N GLN A 28 4.93 -9.49 19.85
CA GLN A 28 4.42 -8.27 20.45
C GLN A 28 3.01 -7.94 19.94
N PHE A 29 2.74 -8.10 18.65
CA PHE A 29 1.48 -7.74 18.02
C PHE A 29 0.36 -8.78 18.21
N ASN A 30 0.70 -10.07 18.26
CA ASN A 30 -0.26 -11.17 18.42
C ASN A 30 -0.99 -11.15 19.78
N ARG A 31 -0.62 -10.25 20.70
CA ARG A 31 -1.31 -10.04 21.99
C ARG A 31 -2.73 -9.49 21.83
N SER A 32 -2.99 -8.77 20.75
CA SER A 32 -4.28 -8.09 20.53
C SER A 32 -4.83 -8.22 19.12
N PHE A 33 -4.05 -8.81 18.21
CA PHE A 33 -4.34 -8.87 16.79
C PHE A 33 -4.20 -10.30 16.29
N THR A 34 -5.28 -10.90 15.78
CA THR A 34 -5.35 -12.33 15.43
C THR A 34 -5.33 -12.65 13.92
N ASP A 35 -4.84 -11.75 13.06
CA ASP A 35 -4.68 -12.00 11.62
C ASP A 35 -3.31 -12.62 11.30
N THR A 36 -3.26 -13.92 11.00
CA THR A 36 -2.00 -14.66 10.80
C THR A 36 -1.25 -14.28 9.52
N ASN A 37 -1.97 -13.85 8.49
CA ASN A 37 -1.37 -13.58 7.18
C ASN A 37 -0.93 -12.14 7.04
N GLY A 38 -1.78 -11.19 7.45
CA GLY A 38 -1.46 -9.78 7.47
C GLY A 38 -0.37 -9.43 8.48
N LEU A 39 -0.38 -10.09 9.65
CA LEU A 39 0.66 -9.93 10.66
C LEU A 39 2.03 -10.40 10.17
N GLY A 40 2.09 -11.48 9.39
CA GLY A 40 3.33 -11.94 8.79
C GLY A 40 3.97 -10.86 7.91
N LEU A 41 3.19 -10.23 7.03
CA LEU A 41 3.67 -9.13 6.20
C LEU A 41 4.16 -7.92 7.02
N LEU A 42 3.37 -7.53 8.03
CA LEU A 42 3.72 -6.42 8.90
C LEU A 42 5.01 -6.70 9.67
N SER A 43 5.19 -7.93 10.14
CA SER A 43 6.37 -8.38 10.87
C SER A 43 7.63 -8.35 10.00
N PHE A 44 7.53 -8.77 8.74
CA PHE A 44 8.63 -8.67 7.78
C PHE A 44 8.97 -7.23 7.43
N SER A 45 7.94 -6.37 7.29
CA SER A 45 8.16 -4.94 7.04
C SER A 45 8.87 -4.28 8.22
N ALA A 46 8.45 -4.58 9.45
CA ALA A 46 9.08 -4.09 10.67
C ALA A 46 10.52 -4.58 10.84
N ALA A 47 10.80 -5.85 10.49
CA ALA A 47 12.14 -6.44 10.59
C ALA A 47 13.17 -5.77 9.68
N SER A 48 12.73 -5.12 8.60
CA SER A 48 13.59 -4.36 7.70
C SER A 48 13.98 -2.97 8.23
N ILE A 49 13.40 -2.52 9.36
CA ILE A 49 13.64 -1.20 9.94
C ILE A 49 14.61 -1.32 11.13
N PRO A 50 15.85 -0.80 11.02
CA PRO A 50 16.82 -0.89 12.10
C PRO A 50 16.38 -0.15 13.38
N ASN A 51 16.66 -0.74 14.54
CA ASN A 51 16.41 -0.14 15.87
C ASN A 51 14.95 0.26 16.15
N LEU A 52 13.98 -0.41 15.52
CA LEU A 52 12.57 -0.13 15.71
C LEU A 52 12.11 -0.50 17.12
N ASP A 53 11.45 0.43 17.83
CA ASP A 53 10.79 0.14 19.10
C ASP A 53 9.43 -0.53 18.86
N TYR A 54 9.41 -1.87 18.90
CA TYR A 54 8.20 -2.66 18.66
C TYR A 54 7.06 -2.34 19.63
N LYS A 55 7.38 -1.94 20.86
CA LYS A 55 6.36 -1.62 21.88
C LYS A 55 5.68 -0.29 21.55
N SER A 56 6.46 0.73 21.20
CA SER A 56 5.94 2.01 20.73
C SER A 56 5.04 1.84 19.51
N VAL A 57 5.51 1.11 18.50
CA VAL A 57 4.76 0.82 17.27
C VAL A 57 3.45 0.08 17.58
N TYR A 58 3.48 -0.92 18.48
CA TYR A 58 2.28 -1.63 18.91
C TYR A 58 1.23 -0.71 19.54
N TYR A 59 1.60 0.15 20.50
CA TYR A 59 0.63 1.04 21.13
C TYR A 59 0.10 2.11 20.18
N LYS A 60 0.94 2.60 19.26
CA LYS A 60 0.52 3.52 18.20
C LYS A 60 -0.50 2.83 17.27
N ALA A 61 -0.21 1.62 16.80
CA ALA A 61 -1.13 0.83 15.98
C ALA A 61 -2.44 0.54 16.71
N LEU A 62 -2.38 0.16 17.98
CA LEU A 62 -3.57 -0.09 18.81
C LEU A 62 -4.43 1.18 18.99
N SER A 63 -3.80 2.34 19.17
CA SER A 63 -4.51 3.62 19.26
C SER A 63 -5.23 3.94 17.94
N ILE A 64 -4.52 3.85 16.81
CA ILE A 64 -5.10 4.08 15.47
C ILE A 64 -6.28 3.12 15.22
N TYR A 65 -6.07 1.83 15.46
CA TYR A 65 -7.11 0.80 15.29
C TYR A 65 -8.35 1.08 16.15
N ASN A 66 -8.17 1.46 17.41
CA ASN A 66 -9.29 1.79 18.29
C ASN A 66 -10.04 3.03 17.83
N GLN A 67 -9.35 4.10 17.42
CA GLN A 67 -9.98 5.30 16.87
C GLN A 67 -10.77 4.99 15.59
N MET A 68 -10.20 4.19 14.69
CA MET A 68 -10.90 3.72 13.49
C MET A 68 -12.17 2.93 13.83
N LYS A 69 -12.10 2.06 14.86
CA LYS A 69 -13.25 1.28 15.32
C LYS A 69 -14.34 2.15 15.95
N GLU A 70 -13.97 3.23 16.62
CA GLU A 70 -14.92 4.18 17.21
C GLU A 70 -15.66 4.97 16.13
N LEU A 71 -14.97 5.39 15.07
CA LEU A 71 -15.55 6.18 13.98
C LEU A 71 -16.30 5.33 12.94
N HIS A 72 -15.81 4.11 12.66
CA HIS A 72 -16.34 3.22 11.63
C HIS A 72 -16.68 1.83 12.18
N ARG A 73 -17.51 1.79 13.23
CA ARG A 73 -17.90 0.56 13.97
C ARG A 73 -18.35 -0.64 13.12
N PHE A 74 -18.78 -0.40 11.87
CA PHE A 74 -19.30 -1.41 10.94
C PHE A 74 -18.32 -1.84 9.82
N LEU A 75 -17.13 -1.24 9.73
CA LEU A 75 -16.19 -1.43 8.62
C LEU A 75 -14.84 -2.04 9.04
N THR A 76 -14.57 -2.22 10.33
CA THR A 76 -13.30 -2.81 10.78
C THR A 76 -13.27 -4.33 10.53
N SER A 77 -12.47 -4.75 9.56
CA SER A 77 -12.09 -6.12 9.24
C SER A 77 -10.74 -6.49 9.87
N ASP A 78 -10.38 -7.77 9.82
CA ASP A 78 -9.06 -8.25 10.24
C ASP A 78 -7.91 -7.55 9.49
N THR A 79 -8.15 -7.06 8.27
CA THR A 79 -7.13 -6.33 7.49
C THR A 79 -6.82 -4.93 8.03
N ASP A 80 -7.69 -4.34 8.84
CA ASP A 80 -7.47 -3.00 9.40
C ASP A 80 -6.38 -2.96 10.46
N VAL A 81 -6.06 -4.12 11.05
CA VAL A 81 -4.88 -4.32 11.88
C VAL A 81 -3.60 -4.06 11.08
N VAL A 82 -3.53 -4.59 9.86
CA VAL A 82 -2.35 -4.47 9.00
C VAL A 82 -2.14 -3.01 8.62
N TYR A 83 -3.21 -2.31 8.25
CA TYR A 83 -3.13 -0.89 7.90
C TYR A 83 -2.77 -0.03 9.12
N ALA A 84 -3.38 -0.27 10.28
CA ALA A 84 -3.00 0.43 11.51
C ALA A 84 -1.52 0.19 11.87
N GLY A 85 -1.03 -1.03 11.67
CA GLY A 85 0.39 -1.38 11.83
C GLY A 85 1.30 -0.64 10.84
N LEU A 86 0.97 -0.63 9.55
CA LEU A 86 1.74 0.06 8.51
C LEU A 86 1.76 1.58 8.73
N LEU A 87 0.63 2.17 9.13
CA LEU A 87 0.55 3.57 9.53
C LEU A 87 1.44 3.84 10.75
N ALA A 88 1.43 2.96 11.75
CA ALA A 88 2.26 3.10 12.94
C ALA A 88 3.76 2.99 12.65
N LEU A 89 4.16 2.20 11.66
CA LEU A 89 5.54 2.11 11.16
C LEU A 89 5.99 3.37 10.40
N SER A 90 5.06 4.22 9.96
CA SER A 90 5.41 5.44 9.24
C SER A 90 6.01 6.49 10.19
N PRO A 91 7.23 6.99 9.91
CA PRO A 91 7.92 7.95 10.77
C PRO A 91 7.25 9.32 10.78
N ASN A 92 6.58 9.69 9.67
CA ASN A 92 5.98 11.02 9.47
C ASN A 92 4.45 10.98 9.52
N LEU A 93 3.87 9.98 10.20
CA LEU A 93 2.43 9.90 10.37
C LEU A 93 1.92 11.14 11.14
N LYS A 94 0.92 11.82 10.60
CA LYS A 94 0.29 12.95 11.27
C LYS A 94 -0.52 12.49 12.48
N ASP A 95 -0.63 13.35 13.48
CA ASP A 95 -1.41 13.07 14.69
C ASP A 95 -2.92 12.94 14.40
N ASP A 96 -3.41 13.67 13.40
CA ASP A 96 -4.81 13.70 12.94
C ASP A 96 -5.08 12.70 11.81
N VAL A 97 -4.23 11.67 11.65
CA VAL A 97 -4.34 10.71 10.53
C VAL A 97 -5.73 10.09 10.42
N VAL A 98 -6.40 9.82 11.54
CA VAL A 98 -7.71 9.16 11.52
C VAL A 98 -8.79 10.10 10.96
N ASP A 99 -8.74 11.39 11.27
CA ASP A 99 -9.63 12.38 10.66
C ASP A 99 -9.35 12.50 9.16
N GLU A 100 -8.06 12.46 8.76
CA GLU A 100 -7.67 12.47 7.35
C GLU A 100 -8.24 11.25 6.60
N LEU A 101 -8.21 10.06 7.21
CA LEU A 101 -8.77 8.83 6.65
C LEU A 101 -10.28 8.96 6.40
N VAL A 102 -11.03 9.50 7.36
CA VAL A 102 -12.49 9.72 7.23
C VAL A 102 -12.79 10.64 6.06
N ILE A 103 -12.06 11.76 5.95
CA ILE A 103 -12.26 12.73 4.86
C ILE A 103 -11.95 12.08 3.51
N MET A 104 -10.84 11.33 3.40
CA MET A 104 -10.48 10.68 2.14
C MET A 104 -11.48 9.59 1.75
N ASP A 105 -11.93 8.76 2.70
CA ASP A 105 -12.93 7.72 2.45
C ASP A 105 -14.25 8.30 1.94
N ASP A 106 -14.74 9.37 2.58
CA ASP A 106 -15.96 10.10 2.17
C ASP A 106 -15.84 10.64 0.73
N LEU A 107 -14.73 11.32 0.40
CA LEU A 107 -14.47 11.82 -0.95
C LEU A 107 -14.46 10.70 -1.99
N LEU A 108 -13.75 9.61 -1.70
CA LEU A 108 -13.60 8.47 -2.60
C LEU A 108 -14.93 7.74 -2.87
N ILE A 109 -15.77 7.57 -1.84
CA ILE A 109 -17.08 6.93 -1.97
C ILE A 109 -18.08 7.86 -2.65
N HIS A 110 -18.19 9.11 -2.21
CA HIS A 110 -19.30 9.97 -2.60
C HIS A 110 -19.03 10.78 -3.87
N GLU A 111 -17.81 11.26 -4.08
CA GLU A 111 -17.45 12.01 -5.29
C GLU A 111 -17.06 11.07 -6.42
N TYR A 112 -16.20 10.08 -6.13
CA TYR A 112 -15.64 9.18 -7.15
C TYR A 112 -16.37 7.84 -7.31
N ARG A 113 -17.37 7.55 -6.46
CA ARG A 113 -18.25 6.37 -6.56
C ARG A 113 -17.48 5.04 -6.52
N LEU A 114 -16.40 5.00 -5.74
CA LEU A 114 -15.66 3.77 -5.47
C LEU A 114 -16.45 2.88 -4.50
N ASP A 115 -16.18 1.57 -4.53
CA ASP A 115 -16.70 0.67 -3.51
C ASP A 115 -16.02 0.92 -2.15
N ASN A 116 -16.74 0.59 -1.08
CA ASN A 116 -16.31 0.90 0.28
C ASN A 116 -15.00 0.23 0.69
N ASP A 117 -14.67 -0.93 0.13
CA ASP A 117 -13.44 -1.65 0.51
C ASP A 117 -12.23 -1.08 -0.23
N TYR A 118 -12.38 -0.73 -1.50
CA TYR A 118 -11.34 -0.04 -2.24
C TYR A 118 -11.11 1.39 -1.76
N ALA A 119 -12.16 2.16 -1.49
CA ALA A 119 -12.04 3.53 -0.96
C ALA A 119 -11.23 3.55 0.34
N ARG A 120 -11.51 2.61 1.23
CA ARG A 120 -10.81 2.44 2.51
C ARG A 120 -9.36 2.01 2.32
N LEU A 121 -9.10 1.04 1.44
CA LEU A 121 -7.72 0.67 1.09
C LEU A 121 -6.94 1.89 0.59
N LEU A 122 -7.53 2.66 -0.32
CA LEU A 122 -6.87 3.81 -0.92
C LEU A 122 -6.65 4.93 0.09
N SER A 123 -7.58 5.17 1.02
CA SER A 123 -7.42 6.17 2.07
C SER A 123 -6.23 5.83 3.00
N TYR A 124 -6.06 4.57 3.41
CA TYR A 124 -4.89 4.15 4.20
C TYR A 124 -3.56 4.40 3.49
N ILE A 125 -3.50 4.13 2.19
CA ILE A 125 -2.28 4.34 1.42
C ILE A 125 -2.00 5.82 1.22
N LEU A 126 -3.02 6.63 0.92
CA LEU A 126 -2.89 8.07 0.75
C LEU A 126 -2.55 8.79 2.07
N ALA A 127 -2.93 8.24 3.22
CA ALA A 127 -2.56 8.80 4.53
C ALA A 127 -1.03 8.89 4.72
N LEU A 128 -0.27 8.03 4.04
CA LEU A 128 1.19 8.04 4.08
C LEU A 128 1.85 9.04 3.13
N CYS A 129 1.08 9.55 2.17
CA CYS A 129 1.57 10.57 1.27
C CYS A 129 1.56 11.93 1.97
N GLU A 130 2.33 12.88 1.45
CA GLU A 130 2.28 14.26 1.92
C GLU A 130 1.09 15.03 1.34
N GLY A 131 0.77 16.19 1.91
CA GLY A 131 -0.32 17.06 1.45
C GLY A 131 -1.61 16.91 2.25
N THR A 132 -2.71 17.49 1.75
CA THR A 132 -4.04 17.41 2.37
C THR A 132 -4.85 16.24 1.81
N ALA A 133 -5.81 15.72 2.58
CA ALA A 133 -6.77 14.69 2.14
C ALA A 133 -7.31 14.94 0.72
N THR A 134 -7.87 16.14 0.49
CA THR A 134 -8.42 16.54 -0.81
C THR A 134 -7.39 16.52 -1.93
N THR A 135 -6.17 17.01 -1.67
CA THR A 135 -5.10 17.03 -2.68
C THR A 135 -4.65 15.62 -3.04
N LYS A 136 -4.46 14.76 -2.04
CA LYS A 136 -4.05 13.36 -2.19
C LYS A 136 -5.05 12.58 -3.04
N VAL A 137 -6.33 12.67 -2.68
CA VAL A 137 -7.44 12.02 -3.39
C VAL A 137 -7.54 12.54 -4.82
N ARG A 138 -7.58 13.86 -5.01
CA ARG A 138 -7.70 14.47 -6.33
C ARG A 138 -6.57 14.01 -7.26
N ARG A 139 -5.31 14.09 -6.81
CA ARG A 139 -4.15 13.68 -7.61
C ARG A 139 -4.20 12.20 -7.97
N ALA A 140 -4.53 11.34 -7.01
CA ALA A 140 -4.66 9.91 -7.25
C ALA A 140 -5.73 9.62 -8.30
N MET A 141 -6.91 10.23 -8.16
CA MET A 141 -8.03 9.97 -9.07
C MET A 141 -7.83 10.56 -10.45
N GLU A 142 -7.25 11.77 -10.56
CA GLU A 142 -6.86 12.35 -11.85
C GLU A 142 -5.88 11.45 -12.59
N PHE A 143 -4.87 10.92 -11.89
CA PHE A 143 -3.90 10.02 -12.50
C PHE A 143 -4.51 8.69 -12.93
N ILE A 144 -5.26 8.02 -12.03
CA ILE A 144 -5.93 6.75 -12.31
C ILE A 144 -6.87 6.91 -13.51
N GLN A 145 -7.73 7.93 -13.51
CA GLN A 145 -8.67 8.16 -14.62
C GLN A 145 -7.96 8.44 -15.95
N SER A 146 -6.79 9.10 -15.92
CA SER A 146 -6.02 9.37 -17.13
C SER A 146 -5.36 8.13 -17.74
N CYS A 147 -5.12 7.08 -16.94
CA CYS A 147 -4.40 5.89 -17.37
C CYS A 147 -5.33 4.73 -17.77
N THR A 148 -6.64 4.81 -17.47
CA THR A 148 -7.55 3.66 -17.55
C THR A 148 -8.62 3.87 -18.61
N ASN A 149 -8.58 3.10 -19.70
CA ASN A 149 -9.51 3.27 -20.84
C ASN A 149 -10.87 2.56 -20.65
N SER A 150 -11.03 1.68 -19.66
CA SER A 150 -12.30 1.05 -19.32
C SER A 150 -12.23 0.45 -17.92
N PHE A 151 -13.02 0.99 -17.00
CA PHE A 151 -13.06 0.61 -15.59
C PHE A 151 -13.65 -0.82 -15.41
N ASP A 152 -12.85 -1.87 -15.58
CA ASP A 152 -13.16 -3.18 -15.00
C ASP A 152 -12.78 -3.16 -13.52
N ARG A 153 -13.77 -2.82 -12.69
CA ARG A 153 -13.60 -2.38 -11.30
C ARG A 153 -13.04 -3.47 -10.39
N ALA A 154 -13.41 -4.73 -10.58
CA ALA A 154 -13.14 -5.75 -9.57
C ALA A 154 -11.64 -6.10 -9.43
N LEU A 155 -10.93 -6.23 -10.56
CA LEU A 155 -9.51 -6.56 -10.53
C LEU A 155 -8.62 -5.31 -10.59
N ASN A 156 -9.03 -4.28 -11.33
CA ASN A 156 -8.17 -3.12 -11.61
C ASN A 156 -7.94 -2.22 -10.40
N TYR A 157 -8.87 -2.19 -9.43
CA TYR A 157 -8.73 -1.39 -8.22
C TYR A 157 -7.45 -1.66 -7.44
N HIS A 158 -7.07 -2.93 -7.26
CA HIS A 158 -5.84 -3.22 -6.53
C HIS A 158 -4.57 -2.80 -7.30
N TYR A 159 -4.60 -2.80 -8.63
CA TYR A 159 -3.48 -2.31 -9.45
C TYR A 159 -3.35 -0.77 -9.38
N PHE A 160 -4.47 -0.06 -9.22
CA PHE A 160 -4.50 1.40 -9.13
C PHE A 160 -3.99 1.97 -7.82
N VAL A 161 -3.78 1.14 -6.80
CA VAL A 161 -3.13 1.58 -5.57
C VAL A 161 -1.72 2.10 -5.84
N LEU A 162 -0.92 1.41 -6.65
CA LEU A 162 0.43 1.89 -6.99
C LEU A 162 0.39 3.18 -7.81
N HIS A 163 -0.63 3.35 -8.65
CA HIS A 163 -0.85 4.60 -9.38
C HIS A 163 -1.12 5.75 -8.41
N ALA A 164 -1.94 5.52 -7.37
CA ALA A 164 -2.22 6.53 -6.36
C ALA A 164 -0.98 6.95 -5.56
N ILE A 165 -0.09 6.01 -5.22
CA ILE A 165 1.19 6.32 -4.58
C ILE A 165 2.07 7.15 -5.53
N LEU A 166 2.23 6.66 -6.77
CA LEU A 166 3.04 7.33 -7.80
C LEU A 166 2.57 8.78 -8.03
N ALA A 167 1.26 8.99 -8.11
CA ALA A 167 0.64 10.30 -8.25
C ALA A 167 0.97 11.27 -7.11
N ASN A 168 1.49 10.81 -5.97
CA ASN A 168 1.73 11.60 -4.77
C ASN A 168 3.21 11.68 -4.34
N LEU A 169 4.17 11.32 -5.20
CA LEU A 169 5.62 11.34 -4.90
C LEU A 169 6.29 12.74 -4.82
N GLY A 170 5.53 13.81 -4.58
CA GLY A 170 6.08 15.18 -4.57
C GLY A 170 6.55 15.71 -5.94
N VAL A 171 6.44 14.91 -7.00
CA VAL A 171 6.69 15.28 -8.40
C VAL A 171 5.41 15.86 -9.02
N SER A 172 5.52 16.74 -10.02
CA SER A 172 4.31 17.27 -10.68
C SER A 172 3.56 16.15 -11.39
N LEU A 173 2.22 16.23 -11.37
CA LEU A 173 1.39 15.17 -11.95
C LEU A 173 1.61 15.03 -13.46
N ASP A 174 1.83 16.15 -14.16
CA ASP A 174 2.11 16.15 -15.59
C ASP A 174 3.39 15.36 -15.94
N HIS A 175 4.47 15.52 -15.17
CA HIS A 175 5.71 14.76 -15.37
C HIS A 175 5.50 13.27 -15.08
N ILE A 176 4.76 12.94 -14.02
CA ILE A 176 4.41 11.55 -13.71
C ILE A 176 3.63 10.92 -14.88
N GLN A 177 2.69 11.65 -15.49
CA GLN A 177 1.91 11.17 -16.64
C GLN A 177 2.77 10.98 -17.89
N GLU A 178 3.71 11.89 -18.15
CA GLU A 178 4.64 11.79 -19.28
C GLU A 178 5.54 10.55 -19.13
N ASP A 179 6.20 10.41 -17.98
CA ASP A 179 7.07 9.27 -17.68
C ASP A 179 6.30 7.95 -17.70
N TYR A 180 5.09 7.92 -17.13
CA TYR A 180 4.24 6.74 -17.16
C TYR A 180 3.88 6.32 -18.58
N LYS A 181 3.56 7.28 -19.45
CA LYS A 181 3.30 7.01 -20.87
C LYS A 181 4.55 6.50 -21.59
N GLU A 182 5.72 7.05 -21.28
CA GLU A 182 6.99 6.58 -21.86
C GLU A 182 7.28 5.14 -21.45
N VAL A 183 7.24 4.83 -20.15
CA VAL A 183 7.53 3.49 -19.63
C VAL A 183 6.51 2.46 -20.12
N THR A 184 5.21 2.78 -20.12
CA THR A 184 4.19 1.85 -20.63
C THR A 184 4.33 1.62 -22.13
N THR A 185 4.72 2.65 -22.90
CA THR A 185 5.03 2.51 -24.34
C THR A 185 6.24 1.62 -24.55
N PHE A 186 7.31 1.82 -23.78
CA PHE A 186 8.50 0.98 -23.83
C PHE A 186 8.17 -0.49 -23.51
N LEU A 187 7.45 -0.74 -22.41
CA LEU A 187 7.08 -2.09 -21.96
C LEU A 187 6.22 -2.82 -23.00
N LYS A 188 5.32 -2.13 -23.71
CA LYS A 188 4.49 -2.72 -24.77
C LYS A 188 5.31 -3.44 -25.86
N TYR A 189 6.55 -3.01 -26.11
CA TYR A 189 7.42 -3.62 -27.11
C TYR A 189 8.38 -4.67 -26.52
N GLN A 190 8.35 -4.91 -25.21
CA GLN A 190 9.19 -5.91 -24.55
C GLN A 190 8.55 -7.30 -24.57
N LYS A 191 9.40 -8.34 -24.62
CA LYS A 191 8.96 -9.74 -24.55
C LYS A 191 8.26 -9.99 -23.21
N GLY A 192 7.05 -10.57 -23.26
CA GLY A 192 6.23 -10.84 -22.08
C GLY A 192 5.07 -9.86 -21.89
N TYR A 193 5.07 -8.72 -22.58
CA TYR A 193 4.04 -7.68 -22.47
C TYR A 193 3.12 -7.56 -23.70
N GLY A 194 2.65 -8.70 -24.22
CA GLY A 194 1.71 -8.76 -25.36
C GLY A 194 0.29 -8.27 -25.02
N ILE A 195 -0.64 -8.42 -25.97
CA ILE A 195 -2.03 -7.89 -25.88
C ILE A 195 -2.79 -8.36 -24.62
N PHE A 196 -2.46 -9.51 -24.03
CA PHE A 196 -3.14 -10.07 -22.86
C PHE A 196 -2.49 -9.75 -21.49
N SER A 197 -1.56 -8.80 -21.46
CA SER A 197 -0.74 -8.50 -20.26
C SER A 197 -0.91 -7.08 -19.73
N GLU A 198 -2.00 -6.40 -20.13
CA GLU A 198 -2.22 -4.98 -19.86
C GLU A 198 -2.08 -4.62 -18.37
N ASN A 199 -2.71 -5.39 -17.48
CA ASN A 199 -2.62 -5.16 -16.03
C ASN A 199 -1.20 -5.36 -15.48
N ALA A 200 -0.45 -6.34 -16.01
CA ALA A 200 0.94 -6.57 -15.59
C ALA A 200 1.88 -5.47 -16.11
N LYS A 201 1.62 -4.94 -17.31
CA LYS A 201 2.37 -3.82 -17.90
C LYS A 201 2.21 -2.56 -17.05
N GLU A 202 0.98 -2.20 -16.69
CA GLU A 202 0.66 -1.02 -15.87
C GLU A 202 1.25 -1.13 -14.47
N LEU A 203 1.12 -2.31 -13.84
CA LEU A 203 1.73 -2.60 -12.55
C LEU A 203 3.24 -2.41 -12.58
N HIS A 204 3.92 -3.02 -13.55
CA HIS A 204 5.38 -2.94 -13.66
C HIS A 204 5.85 -1.53 -14.00
N ALA A 205 5.09 -0.77 -14.79
CA ALA A 205 5.38 0.65 -15.03
C ALA A 205 5.38 1.45 -13.72
N CYS A 206 4.36 1.25 -12.87
CA CYS A 206 4.33 1.90 -11.56
C CYS A 206 5.50 1.48 -10.66
N ILE A 207 5.83 0.19 -10.61
CA ILE A 207 6.96 -0.31 -9.81
C ILE A 207 8.28 0.32 -10.28
N LEU A 208 8.53 0.38 -11.59
CA LEU A 208 9.74 0.99 -12.15
C LEU A 208 9.84 2.49 -11.83
N LEU A 209 8.72 3.22 -11.89
CA LEU A 209 8.72 4.65 -11.58
C LEU A 209 8.83 4.92 -10.08
N LEU A 210 8.19 4.10 -9.23
CA LEU A 210 8.37 4.17 -7.79
C LEU A 210 9.85 3.92 -7.43
N GLU A 211 10.48 2.93 -8.05
CA GLU A 211 11.91 2.67 -7.89
C GLU A 211 12.76 3.86 -8.36
N TYR A 212 12.46 4.41 -9.53
CA TYR A 212 13.20 5.52 -10.12
C TYR A 212 13.13 6.80 -9.26
N TYR A 213 11.94 7.15 -8.78
CA TYR A 213 11.74 8.36 -7.99
C TYR A 213 12.12 8.19 -6.52
N THR A 214 12.08 6.97 -5.99
CA THR A 214 12.29 6.70 -4.56
C THR A 214 13.12 5.43 -4.30
N PRO A 215 14.38 5.36 -4.79
CA PRO A 215 15.18 4.12 -4.82
C PRO A 215 15.59 3.55 -3.46
N ASN A 216 15.08 4.07 -2.33
CA ASN A 216 15.36 3.59 -0.98
C ASN A 216 14.15 3.72 -0.03
N SER A 217 12.93 3.81 -0.57
CA SER A 217 11.73 3.92 0.28
C SER A 217 11.26 2.53 0.72
N ILE A 218 11.77 2.06 1.86
CA ILE A 218 11.33 0.82 2.53
C ILE A 218 9.80 0.76 2.64
N SER A 219 9.16 1.91 2.90
CA SER A 219 7.70 2.04 2.91
C SER A 219 7.08 1.68 1.56
N ASN A 220 7.64 2.15 0.44
CA ASN A 220 7.11 1.84 -0.89
C ASN A 220 7.24 0.35 -1.22
N TYR A 221 8.34 -0.31 -0.86
CA TYR A 221 8.48 -1.76 -1.05
C TYR A 221 7.48 -2.55 -0.20
N ALA A 222 7.31 -2.19 1.07
CA ALA A 222 6.34 -2.83 1.95
C ALA A 222 4.91 -2.73 1.38
N TRP A 223 4.55 -1.58 0.80
CA TRP A 223 3.26 -1.41 0.13
C TRP A 223 3.13 -2.18 -1.17
N ILE A 224 4.14 -2.13 -2.04
CA ILE A 224 4.16 -2.95 -3.27
C ILE A 224 3.92 -4.42 -2.91
N ILE A 225 4.58 -4.91 -1.87
CA ILE A 225 4.42 -6.28 -1.40
C ILE A 225 3.03 -6.52 -0.81
N ALA A 226 2.50 -5.60 0.00
CA ALA A 226 1.15 -5.68 0.55
C ALA A 226 0.08 -5.78 -0.54
N ILE A 227 0.21 -4.93 -1.56
CA ILE A 227 -0.69 -4.86 -2.70
C ILE A 227 -0.58 -6.14 -3.53
N LEU A 228 0.63 -6.59 -3.84
CA LEU A 228 0.86 -7.86 -4.53
C LEU A 228 0.26 -9.04 -3.76
N TYR A 229 0.41 -9.07 -2.44
CA TYR A 229 -0.19 -10.10 -1.60
C TYR A 229 -1.72 -10.08 -1.67
N LYS A 230 -2.35 -8.89 -1.59
CA LYS A 230 -3.80 -8.73 -1.70
C LYS A 230 -4.33 -9.14 -3.07
N ILE A 231 -3.61 -8.78 -4.14
CA ILE A 231 -3.93 -9.21 -5.51
C ILE A 231 -3.91 -10.74 -5.61
N LEU A 232 -2.87 -11.39 -5.06
CA LEU A 232 -2.74 -12.85 -5.07
C LEU A 232 -3.87 -13.54 -4.29
N GLN A 233 -4.24 -13.03 -3.11
CA GLN A 233 -5.37 -13.58 -2.33
C GLN A 233 -6.68 -13.53 -3.12
N ASN A 234 -6.99 -12.39 -3.74
CA ASN A 234 -8.23 -12.22 -4.50
C ASN A 234 -8.25 -13.09 -5.76
N GLN A 235 -7.10 -13.28 -6.43
CA GLN A 235 -7.00 -14.22 -7.55
C GLN A 235 -7.28 -15.67 -7.14
N THR A 236 -6.87 -16.08 -5.93
CA THR A 236 -7.14 -17.43 -5.41
C THR A 236 -8.56 -17.65 -4.92
N ALA A 237 -9.30 -16.58 -4.57
CA ALA A 237 -10.69 -16.69 -4.10
C ALA A 237 -11.71 -16.87 -5.24
N HIS A 238 -11.31 -16.64 -6.49
CA HIS A 238 -12.13 -16.79 -7.69
C HIS A 238 -11.88 -18.10 -8.47
N VAL A 239 -11.16 -19.06 -7.87
CA VAL A 239 -10.93 -20.43 -8.38
C VAL A 239 -11.69 -21.43 -7.52
#